data_AF-A0A741Q6G3-F1
#
_entry.id   AF-A0A741Q6G3-F1
#
_cell.length_a   1.000
_cell.length_b   1.000
_cell.length_c   1.000
_cell.angle_alpha   90.00
_cell.angle_beta   90.00
_cell.angle_gamma   90.00
#
_symmetry.space_group_name_H-M   'P 1'
#
loop_
_entity.id
_entity.type
_entity.pdbx_description
1 polymer ?
#
loop_
_entity_poly.entity_id
_entity_poly.type
_entity_poly.pdbx_seq_one_letter_code
_entity_poly.pdbx_strand_id
1 'polypeptide(L)' 'MSPAFSSWSDFFAMGGYAFFVWLAVAMTVAPLALLAL' A
#
# COMPACT_ATOMS: atom_id res chain seq x y z
N MET A 1 16.41 0.90 1.36
CA MET A 1 14.97 1.02 1.04
C MET A 1 14.42 2.19 1.83
N SER A 2 13.95 3.24 1.16
CA SER A 2 13.30 4.37 1.82
C SER A 2 11.82 4.05 2.02
N PRO A 3 11.21 4.47 3.13
CA PRO A 3 9.77 4.31 3.32
C PRO A 3 9.01 5.13 2.26
N ALA A 4 7.84 4.65 1.85
CA ALA A 4 6.98 5.34 0.88
C ALA A 4 6.46 6.69 1.41
N PHE A 5 6.44 6.87 2.73
CA PHE A 5 5.99 8.08 3.42
C PHE A 5 6.93 8.40 4.58
N SER A 6 7.24 9.68 4.76
CA SER A 6 8.07 10.16 5.89
C SER A 6 7.27 10.29 7.19
N SER A 7 5.95 10.45 7.10
CA SER A 7 5.05 10.56 8.25
C SER A 7 3.62 10.11 7.91
N TRP A 8 2.79 9.91 8.94
CA TRP A 8 1.35 9.66 8.78
C TRP A 8 0.59 10.87 8.22
N SER A 9 1.06 12.09 8.48
CA SER A 9 0.47 13.30 7.90
C SER A 9 0.60 13.29 6.38
N ASP A 10 1.77 12.90 5.86
CA ASP A 10 2.03 12.81 4.42
C ASP A 10 1.14 11.76 3.74
N PHE A 11 0.82 10.68 4.47
CA PHE A 11 -0.10 9.65 4.00
C PHE A 11 -1.52 10.19 3.84
N PHE A 12 -2.07 10.86 4.86
CA PHE A 12 -3.43 11.41 4.79
C PHE A 12 -3.53 12.63 3.84
N ALA A 13 -2.45 13.40 3.70
CA ALA A 13 -2.36 14.52 2.76
C ALA A 13 -2.52 14.11 1.28
N MET A 14 -2.36 12.82 0.95
CA MET A 14 -2.60 12.30 -0.41
C MET A 14 -4.10 12.24 -0.79
N GLY A 15 -5.02 12.64 0.09
CA GLY A 15 -6.43 12.83 -0.26
C GLY A 15 -7.12 11.55 -0.74
N GLY A 16 -6.78 10.40 -0.15
CA GLY A 16 -7.35 9.10 -0.50
C GLY A 16 -6.58 8.32 -1.57
N TYR A 17 -5.67 8.96 -2.33
CA TYR A 17 -4.82 8.24 -3.30
C TYR A 17 -4.01 7.12 -2.63
N ALA A 18 -3.43 7.39 -1.46
CA ALA A 18 -2.67 6.40 -0.70
C ALA A 18 -3.51 5.15 -0.40
N PHE A 19 -4.80 5.29 -0.06
CA PHE A 19 -5.68 4.15 0.18
C PHE A 19 -5.78 3.22 -1.04
N PHE A 20 -6.00 3.78 -2.24
CA PHE A 20 -6.11 2.98 -3.46
C PHE A 20 -4.80 2.26 -3.82
N VAL A 21 -3.65 2.91 -3.59
CA VAL A 21 -2.33 2.29 -3.79
C VAL A 21 -2.17 1.06 -2.90
N TRP A 22 -2.44 1.19 -1.60
CA TRP A 22 -2.28 0.07 -0.67
C TRP A 22 -3.33 -1.03 -0.89
N LEU A 23 -4.54 -0.70 -1.35
CA LEU A 23 -5.52 -1.68 -1.79
C LEU A 23 -4.99 -2.50 -2.98
N ALA A 24 -4.39 -1.85 -3.99
CA ALA A 24 -3.81 -2.54 -5.13
C ALA A 24 -2.64 -3.46 -4.73
N VAL A 25 -1.79 -3.00 -3.80
CA VAL A 25 -0.73 -3.83 -3.21
C VAL A 25 -1.32 -5.05 -2.54
N ALA A 26 -2.35 -4.89 -1.71
CA ALA A 26 -3.02 -6.01 -1.03
C ALA A 26 -3.62 -7.01 -2.04
N MET A 27 -4.30 -6.52 -3.08
CA MET A 27 -4.88 -7.35 -4.15
C MET A 27 -3.84 -8.03 -5.04
N THR A 28 -2.57 -7.62 -4.98
CA THR A 28 -1.46 -8.29 -5.68
C THR A 28 -0.79 -9.32 -4.78
N VAL A 29 -0.43 -8.90 -3.56
CA VAL A 29 0.33 -9.74 -2.63
C VAL A 29 -0.53 -10.88 -2.09
N ALA A 30 -1.81 -10.67 -1.81
CA ALA A 30 -2.67 -11.72 -1.23
C ALA A 30 -2.85 -12.93 -2.18
N PRO A 31 -3.18 -12.77 -3.48
CA PRO A 31 -3.23 -13.91 -4.40
C PRO A 31 -1.87 -14.58 -4.61
N LEU A 32 -0.78 -13.82 -4.66
CA LEU A 32 0.57 -14.39 -4.80
C LEU A 32 0.98 -15.20 -3.57
N ALA A 33 0.67 -14.70 -2.37
CA ALA A 33 0.89 -15.43 -1.13
C ALA A 33 0.04 -16.70 -1.07
N LEU A 34 -1.24 -16.62 -1.47
CA LEU A 34 -2.11 -17.80 -1.57
C LEU A 34 -1.57 -18.84 -2.56
N LEU A 35 -1.02 -18.40 -3.70
CA LEU A 35 -0.42 -19.28 -4.71
C LEU A 35 0.87 -19.95 -4.20
N ALA A 36 1.64 -19.26 -3.35
CA ALA A 36 2.92 -19.74 -2.87
C ALA A 36 2.83 -20.72 -1.68
N LEU A 37 1.64 -20.88 -1.09
CA LEU A 37 1.33 -21.82 -0.02
C LEU A 37 0.83 -23.16 -0.58
#